data_AF-A0A938LAJ1-F1
#
_entry.id   AF-A0A938LAJ1-F1
#
_cell.length_a   1.000
_cell.length_b   1.000
_cell.length_c   1.000
_cell.angle_alpha   90.00
_cell.angle_beta   90.00
_cell.angle_gamma   90.00
#
_symmetry.space_group_name_H-M   'P 1'
#
loop_
_entity.id
_entity.type
_entity.pdbx_description
1 polymer ?
#
loop_
_entity_poly.entity_id
_entity_poly.type
_entity_poly.pdbx_seq_one_letter_code
_entity_poly.pdbx_strand_id
1 'polypeptide(L)'
;MPRGGPDACVVSRPRRRARARPGFHPRLGRGASDALATAMKKRRKRESKAADEASYVCDSCGETIVVPLDPSAGEHQSYVEDCPVCCSPNEISVDYDEDGSARVSSRPE
;
A
#
# COMPACT_ATOMS: atom_id res chain seq x y z
N MET A 1 26.80 -34.29 17.99
CA MET A 1 27.88 -33.48 17.39
C MET A 1 27.29 -32.34 16.54
N PRO A 2 26.91 -31.23 17.18
CA PRO A 2 27.29 -29.88 16.71
C PRO A 2 28.15 -29.20 17.80
N ARG A 3 29.46 -29.02 17.59
CA ARG A 3 30.12 -27.76 17.12
C ARG A 3 29.56 -26.53 17.85
N GLY A 4 30.08 -26.19 19.03
CA GLY A 4 31.06 -25.09 19.23
C GLY A 4 30.37 -23.72 19.08
N GLY A 5 30.07 -22.91 20.08
CA GLY A 5 30.81 -22.47 21.27
C GLY A 5 30.71 -20.93 21.26
N PRO A 6 30.15 -20.24 22.28
CA PRO A 6 30.04 -18.78 22.27
C PRO A 6 31.36 -18.16 22.75
N ASP A 7 32.03 -17.43 21.86
CA ASP A 7 33.27 -16.72 22.16
C ASP A 7 32.99 -15.53 23.09
N ALA A 8 33.50 -15.65 24.30
CA ALA A 8 33.48 -14.61 25.32
C ALA A 8 34.68 -13.68 25.12
N CYS A 9 34.43 -12.41 24.82
CA CYS A 9 35.41 -11.33 25.02
C CYS A 9 34.69 -10.02 25.41
N VAL A 10 34.07 -10.01 26.59
CA VAL A 10 33.60 -8.77 27.24
C VAL A 10 34.76 -8.14 28.01
N VAL A 11 35.58 -7.37 27.30
CA VAL A 11 36.64 -6.56 27.91
C VAL A 11 36.03 -5.33 28.57
N SER A 12 36.02 -5.37 29.90
CA SER A 12 35.71 -4.26 30.79
C SER A 12 36.88 -3.28 30.83
N ARG A 13 36.64 -1.96 30.71
CA ARG A 13 37.56 -0.96 31.28
C ARG A 13 36.86 0.36 31.67
N PRO A 14 37.34 1.03 32.73
CA PRO A 14 36.53 1.96 33.51
C PRO A 14 36.76 3.44 33.18
N ARG A 15 35.86 4.22 33.79
CA ARG A 15 35.55 5.65 33.76
C ARG A 15 36.73 6.64 33.90
N ARG A 16 36.43 7.88 33.44
CA ARG A 16 36.82 9.24 33.94
C ARG A 16 37.57 10.06 32.88
N ARG A 17 37.38 11.38 32.68
CA ARG A 17 36.78 12.46 33.48
C ARG A 17 36.27 13.57 32.54
N ALA A 18 35.26 14.28 33.02
CA ALA A 18 34.71 15.49 32.43
C ALA A 18 35.75 16.61 32.27
N ARG A 19 35.57 17.43 31.22
CA ARG A 19 35.89 18.86 31.26
C ARG A 19 34.73 19.64 30.64
N ALA A 20 34.17 20.52 31.46
CA ALA A 20 33.13 21.47 31.09
C ALA A 20 33.67 22.53 30.11
N ARG A 21 32.80 23.02 29.21
CA ARG A 21 32.95 24.33 28.57
C ARG A 21 31.59 25.06 28.55
N PRO A 22 31.62 26.40 28.70
CA PRO A 22 30.47 27.21 29.05
C PRO A 22 29.59 27.51 27.84
N GLY A 23 28.37 27.95 28.15
CA GLY A 23 27.26 28.08 27.23
C GLY A 23 27.44 29.04 26.07
N PHE A 24 26.70 28.75 25.01
CA PHE A 24 26.29 29.70 24.01
C PHE A 24 24.81 29.46 23.73
N HIS A 25 23.95 30.37 24.19
CA HIS A 25 22.50 30.32 23.96
C HIS A 25 22.20 30.79 22.54
N PRO A 26 21.69 29.94 21.62
CA PRO A 26 21.21 30.40 20.33
C PRO A 26 19.89 31.17 20.51
N ARG A 27 19.84 32.37 19.91
CA ARG A 27 18.65 33.21 19.84
C ARG A 27 17.58 32.53 19.00
N LEU A 28 16.41 32.28 19.59
CA LEU A 28 15.18 31.94 18.87
C LEU A 28 14.70 33.14 18.04
N GLY A 29 14.22 32.89 16.83
CA GLY A 29 13.50 33.92 16.07
C GLY A 29 12.98 33.54 14.68
N ARG A 30 11.88 32.79 14.64
CA ARG A 30 10.83 32.76 13.58
C ARG A 30 11.21 32.16 12.22
N GLY A 31 11.08 30.83 12.13
CA GLY A 31 10.97 30.11 10.86
C GLY A 31 9.65 30.40 10.15
N ALA A 32 9.71 30.62 8.85
CA ALA A 32 8.58 30.80 7.95
C ALA A 32 7.79 29.48 7.80
N SER A 33 6.60 29.42 8.39
CA SER A 33 5.80 28.20 8.55
C SER A 33 4.80 27.92 7.42
N ASP A 34 4.65 28.78 6.40
CA ASP A 34 3.43 28.73 5.56
C ASP A 34 3.61 28.36 4.08
N ALA A 35 4.83 28.21 3.56
CA ALA A 35 5.04 27.87 2.14
C ALA A 35 4.96 26.37 1.82
N LEU A 36 5.05 25.47 2.81
CA LEU A 36 5.02 24.02 2.58
C LEU A 36 3.60 23.42 2.67
N ALA A 37 2.62 24.14 3.22
CA ALA A 37 1.25 23.65 3.38
C ALA A 37 0.51 23.48 2.03
N THR A 38 0.88 24.25 0.99
CA THR A 38 0.25 24.17 -0.34
C THR A 38 0.65 22.91 -1.12
N ALA A 39 1.75 22.24 -0.75
CA ALA A 39 2.13 20.93 -1.28
C ALA A 39 1.21 19.80 -0.76
N MET A 40 0.72 19.90 0.47
CA MET A 40 -0.22 18.94 1.03
C MET A 40 -1.59 18.99 0.34
N LYS A 41 -2.00 20.16 -0.17
CA LYS A 41 -3.25 20.34 -0.93
C LYS A 41 -3.18 19.79 -2.36
N LYS A 42 -2.06 19.95 -3.08
CA LYS A 42 -1.87 19.31 -4.40
C LYS A 42 -1.83 17.78 -4.35
N ARG A 43 -1.46 17.20 -3.20
CA ARG A 43 -1.47 15.74 -3.02
C ARG A 43 -2.86 15.17 -2.71
N ARG A 44 -3.84 15.99 -2.33
CA ARG A 44 -5.26 15.58 -2.27
C ARG A 44 -5.88 15.34 -3.65
N LYS A 45 -5.29 15.90 -4.73
CA LYS A 45 -5.55 15.53 -6.13
C LYS A 45 -5.15 14.07 -6.49
N ARG A 46 -4.75 13.28 -5.49
CA ARG A 46 -5.00 11.83 -5.37
C ARG A 46 -6.48 11.53 -5.05
N GLU A 47 -7.41 12.32 -5.58
CA GLU A 47 -8.85 12.12 -5.42
C GLU A 47 -9.21 10.99 -6.38
N SER A 48 -9.53 9.82 -5.80
CA SER A 48 -10.17 8.66 -6.41
C SER A 48 -9.60 8.21 -7.76
N LYS A 49 -8.37 7.71 -7.79
CA LYS A 49 -8.00 6.83 -8.92
C LYS A 49 -8.82 5.55 -8.74
N ALA A 50 -9.87 5.40 -9.55
CA ALA A 50 -10.69 4.21 -9.56
C ALA A 50 -9.80 2.96 -9.79
N ALA A 51 -10.19 1.84 -9.18
CA ALA A 51 -9.48 0.59 -9.35
C ALA A 51 -9.41 0.20 -10.84
N ASP A 52 -8.18 -0.07 -11.30
CA ASP A 52 -7.86 -0.43 -12.68
C ASP A 52 -7.71 -1.95 -12.85
N GLU A 53 -7.71 -2.69 -11.73
CA GLU A 53 -7.58 -4.14 -11.66
C GLU A 53 -8.36 -4.65 -10.44
N ALA A 54 -8.89 -5.87 -10.52
CA ALA A 54 -9.52 -6.57 -9.42
C ALA A 54 -9.38 -8.08 -9.58
N SER A 55 -9.79 -8.84 -8.55
CA SER A 55 -9.76 -10.30 -8.58
C SER A 55 -11.08 -10.90 -8.16
N TYR A 56 -11.48 -12.00 -8.81
CA TYR A 56 -12.65 -12.81 -8.43
C TYR A 56 -12.25 -14.28 -8.30
N VAL A 57 -13.10 -15.09 -7.65
CA VAL A 57 -12.91 -16.54 -7.54
C VAL A 57 -13.85 -17.21 -8.52
N CYS A 58 -13.33 -17.98 -9.48
CA CYS A 58 -14.19 -18.70 -10.42
C CYS A 58 -15.00 -19.78 -9.71
N ASP A 59 -16.32 -19.76 -9.86
CA ASP A 59 -17.22 -20.75 -9.25
C ASP A 59 -17.06 -22.16 -9.83
N SER A 60 -16.48 -22.27 -11.03
CA SER A 60 -16.30 -23.56 -11.73
C SER A 60 -15.03 -24.30 -11.29
N CYS A 61 -13.89 -23.60 -11.16
CA CYS A 61 -12.60 -24.23 -10.81
C CYS A 61 -12.03 -23.80 -9.44
N GLY A 62 -12.59 -22.77 -8.81
CA GLY A 62 -12.13 -22.25 -7.53
C GLY A 62 -10.85 -21.41 -7.59
N GLU A 63 -10.34 -21.10 -8.78
CA GLU A 63 -9.12 -20.29 -8.94
C GLU A 63 -9.40 -18.80 -8.73
N THR A 64 -8.43 -18.08 -8.16
CA THR A 64 -8.49 -16.62 -8.07
C THR A 64 -7.94 -15.99 -9.34
N ILE A 65 -8.79 -15.30 -10.09
CA ILE A 65 -8.46 -14.70 -11.38
C ILE A 65 -8.38 -13.19 -11.20
N VAL A 66 -7.30 -12.60 -11.71
CA VAL A 66 -7.12 -11.14 -11.74
C VAL A 66 -7.53 -10.63 -13.12
N VAL A 67 -8.39 -9.63 -13.16
CA VAL A 67 -8.88 -8.99 -14.38
C VAL A 67 -8.61 -7.49 -14.35
N PRO A 68 -8.24 -6.90 -15.51
CA PRO A 68 -8.21 -5.45 -15.66
C PRO A 68 -9.64 -4.91 -15.63
N LEU A 69 -9.82 -3.73 -15.02
CA LEU A 69 -11.08 -3.01 -14.98
C LEU A 69 -10.92 -1.67 -15.68
N ASP A 70 -11.90 -1.30 -16.50
CA ASP A 70 -11.94 0.03 -17.13
C ASP A 70 -13.01 0.90 -16.46
N PRO A 71 -12.64 1.83 -15.56
CA PRO A 71 -13.60 2.71 -14.91
C PRO A 71 -14.27 3.70 -15.89
N SER A 72 -13.80 3.81 -17.13
CA SER A 72 -14.41 4.67 -18.15
C SER A 72 -15.79 4.17 -18.64
N ALA A 73 -16.07 2.88 -18.45
CA ALA A 73 -17.32 2.24 -18.88
C ALA A 73 -18.50 2.42 -17.90
N GLY A 74 -18.30 3.16 -16.80
CA GLY A 74 -19.35 3.52 -15.84
C GLY A 74 -19.19 2.87 -14.46
N GLU A 75 -20.07 3.24 -13.53
CA GLU A 75 -20.03 2.79 -12.14
C GLU A 75 -20.44 1.32 -11.97
N HIS A 76 -21.36 0.84 -12.82
CA HIS A 76 -21.86 -0.53 -12.81
C HIS A 76 -21.60 -1.16 -14.18
N GLN A 77 -20.85 -2.25 -14.19
CA GLN A 77 -20.47 -2.94 -15.42
C GLN A 77 -20.72 -4.44 -15.27
N SER A 78 -21.20 -5.05 -16.35
CA SER A 78 -21.38 -6.50 -16.43
C SER A 78 -20.88 -6.96 -17.78
N TYR A 79 -19.96 -7.92 -17.78
CA TYR A 79 -19.40 -8.49 -19.00
C TYR A 79 -19.06 -9.96 -18.78
N VAL A 80 -19.00 -10.72 -19.87
CA VAL A 80 -18.66 -12.14 -19.84
C VAL A 80 -17.19 -12.30 -20.17
N GLU A 81 -16.48 -13.07 -19.34
CA GLU A 81 -15.11 -13.49 -19.60
C GLU A 81 -14.91 -14.97 -19.28
N ASP A 82 -14.14 -15.64 -20.13
CA ASP A 82 -13.75 -17.03 -19.94
C ASP A 82 -12.69 -17.16 -18.85
N CYS A 83 -12.87 -18.12 -17.95
CA CYS A 83 -11.83 -18.44 -16.97
C CYS A 83 -10.56 -18.94 -17.69
N PRO A 84 -9.37 -18.33 -17.48
CA PRO A 84 -8.13 -18.75 -18.14
C PRO A 84 -7.63 -20.13 -17.70
N VAL A 85 -8.22 -20.71 -16.66
CA VAL A 85 -7.86 -22.03 -16.11
C VAL A 85 -8.80 -23.13 -16.60
N CYS A 86 -10.10 -22.89 -16.63
CA CYS A 86 -11.10 -23.92 -16.95
C CYS A 86 -11.95 -23.63 -18.19
N CYS A 87 -11.71 -22.52 -18.88
CA CYS A 87 -12.44 -22.08 -20.08
C CYS A 87 -13.97 -22.06 -19.91
N SER A 88 -14.44 -21.97 -18.67
CA SER A 88 -15.86 -21.79 -18.38
C SER A 88 -16.17 -20.30 -18.39
N PRO A 89 -17.22 -19.87 -19.09
CA PRO A 89 -17.58 -18.47 -19.14
C PRO A 89 -18.15 -18.02 -17.80
N ASN A 90 -17.80 -16.81 -17.38
CA ASN A 90 -18.31 -16.19 -16.17
C ASN A 90 -18.83 -14.79 -16.49
N GLU A 91 -20.04 -14.49 -16.04
CA GLU A 91 -20.55 -13.12 -15.98
C GLU A 91 -19.88 -12.42 -14.79
N ILE A 92 -19.01 -11.46 -15.10
CA ILE A 92 -18.31 -10.63 -14.13
C ILE A 92 -19.12 -9.36 -13.94
N SER A 93 -19.53 -9.10 -12.70
CA SER A 93 -20.18 -7.85 -12.27
C SER A 93 -19.20 -6.99 -11.48
N VAL A 94 -19.05 -5.73 -11.89
CA VAL A 94 -18.15 -4.73 -11.32
C VAL A 94 -18.96 -3.52 -10.85
N ASP A 95 -18.83 -3.17 -9.59
CA ASP A 95 -19.44 -1.99 -8.97
C ASP A 95 -18.34 -1.09 -8.42
N TYR A 96 -18.29 0.17 -8.86
CA TYR A 96 -17.39 1.18 -8.33
C TYR A 96 -18.07 2.01 -7.24
N ASP A 97 -17.42 2.10 -6.08
CA ASP A 97 -17.86 2.95 -4.96
C ASP A 97 -17.33 4.40 -5.12
N GLU A 98 -17.91 5.36 -4.39
CA GLU A 98 -17.55 6.81 -4.47
C GLU A 98 -16.07 7.09 -4.12
N ASP A 99 -15.45 6.23 -3.32
CA ASP A 99 -14.03 6.27 -2.98
C ASP A 99 -13.10 5.72 -4.08
N GLY A 100 -13.68 5.15 -5.14
CA GLY A 100 -12.97 4.55 -6.27
C GLY A 100 -12.54 3.10 -6.04
N SER A 101 -12.96 2.46 -4.95
CA SER A 101 -12.82 1.01 -4.82
C SER A 101 -13.77 0.28 -5.78
N ALA A 102 -13.35 -0.87 -6.28
CA ALA A 102 -14.19 -1.73 -7.11
C ALA A 102 -14.53 -2.99 -6.35
N ARG A 103 -15.81 -3.35 -6.36
CA ARG A 103 -16.33 -4.64 -5.93
C ARG A 103 -16.56 -5.49 -7.16
N VAL A 104 -15.98 -6.68 -7.17
CA VAL A 104 -16.13 -7.63 -8.28
C VAL A 104 -16.72 -8.94 -7.79
N SER A 105 -17.67 -9.47 -8.55
CA SER A 105 -18.24 -10.80 -8.33
C SER A 105 -18.40 -11.53 -9.66
N SER A 106 -18.27 -12.85 -9.62
CA SER A 106 -18.53 -13.72 -10.78
C SER A 106 -19.79 -14.54 -10.56
N ARG A 107 -20.46 -14.87 -11.66
CA ARG A 107 -21.49 -15.92 -11.72
C ARG A 107 -21.26 -16.78 -12.97
N PRO A 108 -21.51 -18.09 -12.92
CA PRO A 108 -21.54 -18.91 -14.12
C PRO A 108 -22.74 -18.51 -15.01
N GLU A 109 -22.52 -18.47 -16.32
CA GLU A 109 -23.59 -18.29 -17.33
C GLU A 109 -24.14 -19.61 -17.90
#